data_AF-A0A9W9ZHQ0-F1
#
_entry.id   AF-A0A9W9ZHQ0-F1
#
_cell.length_a   1.000
_cell.length_b   1.000
_cell.length_c   1.000
_cell.angle_alpha   90.00
_cell.angle_beta   90.00
_cell.angle_gamma   90.00
#
_symmetry.space_group_name_H-M   'P 1'
#
loop_
_entity.id
_entity.type
_entity.pdbx_description
1 polymer ?
#
loop_
_entity_poly.entity_id
_entity_poly.type
_entity_poly.pdbx_seq_one_letter_code
_entity_poly.pdbx_strand_id
1 'polypeptide(L)'
;VDANIFRTLPPSDNPDFDPEEDDPTLEASWPHLQIVYEFFLRFLESAEFQPSVAKKHIDQKFVLQLLELFDSEDPRERDFLKTVLHRIYGKFLGLRAYIRKHINHIFL
;
A
#
# COMPACT_ATOMS: atom_id res chain seq x y z
N VAL A 1 10.52 -5.54 4.86
CA VAL A 1 9.22 -4.86 4.70
C VAL A 1 8.35 -5.67 3.75
N ASP A 2 8.83 -5.94 2.54
CA ASP A 2 8.12 -6.65 1.47
C ASP A 2 7.53 -8.00 1.91
N ALA A 3 8.31 -8.84 2.59
CA ALA A 3 7.85 -10.14 3.09
C ALA A 3 6.77 -10.09 4.19
N ASN A 4 6.55 -8.91 4.78
CA ASN A 4 5.57 -8.70 5.84
C ASN A 4 4.29 -8.00 5.32
N ILE A 5 4.45 -7.10 4.35
CA ILE A 5 3.35 -6.30 3.80
C ILE A 5 2.68 -7.01 2.62
N PHE A 6 3.47 -7.56 1.69
CA PHE A 6 2.93 -8.19 0.48
C PHE A 6 2.45 -9.61 0.80
N ARG A 7 1.14 -9.71 1.00
CA ARG A 7 0.41 -10.97 1.16
C ARG A 7 -0.76 -10.99 0.20
N THR A 8 -1.16 -12.18 -0.23
CA THR A 8 -2.48 -12.35 -0.84
C THR A 8 -3.51 -12.04 0.23
N LEU A 9 -4.38 -11.07 -0.03
CA LEU A 9 -5.51 -10.79 0.87
C LEU A 9 -6.38 -12.04 0.99
N PRO A 10 -6.92 -12.33 2.18
CA PRO A 10 -7.89 -13.42 2.31
C PRO A 10 -9.05 -13.16 1.33
N PRO A 11 -9.64 -14.21 0.74
CA PRO A 11 -10.83 -14.03 -0.09
C PRO A 11 -11.89 -13.29 0.73
N SER A 12 -12.49 -12.25 0.14
CA SER A 12 -13.61 -11.58 0.80
C SER A 12 -14.73 -12.61 0.97
N ASP A 13 -15.22 -12.75 2.21
CA ASP A 13 -16.38 -13.58 2.51
C ASP A 13 -17.69 -12.90 2.00
N ASN A 14 -17.60 -11.63 1.58
CA ASN A 14 -18.72 -10.85 1.05
C ASN A 14 -18.38 -10.19 -0.30
N PRO A 15 -18.67 -10.84 -1.44
CA PRO A 15 -18.37 -10.28 -2.77
C PRO A 15 -19.17 -9.02 -3.12
N ASP A 16 -20.26 -8.73 -2.38
CA ASP A 16 -21.09 -7.53 -2.53
C ASP A 16 -20.83 -6.52 -1.38
N PHE A 17 -19.65 -6.57 -0.74
CA PHE A 17 -19.30 -5.71 0.39
C PHE A 17 -19.60 -4.23 0.09
N ASP A 18 -20.54 -3.68 0.86
CA ASP A 18 -20.85 -2.26 0.82
C ASP A 18 -20.08 -1.55 1.95
N PRO A 19 -19.07 -0.72 1.63
CA PRO A 19 -18.31 0.01 2.64
C PRO A 19 -19.14 1.02 3.45
N GLU A 20 -20.38 1.33 3.05
CA GLU A 20 -21.32 2.15 3.82
C GLU A 20 -22.23 1.34 4.76
N GLU A 21 -22.53 0.08 4.45
CA GLU A 21 -23.50 -0.76 5.19
C GLU A 21 -22.87 -1.90 5.99
N ASP A 22 -21.72 -2.44 5.55
CA ASP A 22 -21.09 -3.62 6.14
C ASP A 22 -19.99 -3.30 7.15
N ASP A 23 -19.94 -4.09 8.22
CA ASP A 23 -18.85 -4.02 9.21
C ASP A 23 -17.53 -4.47 8.56
N PRO A 24 -16.44 -3.68 8.63
CA PRO A 24 -15.19 -4.02 7.99
C PRO A 24 -14.52 -5.22 8.66
N THR A 25 -14.04 -6.17 7.86
CA THR A 25 -13.19 -7.24 8.37
C THR A 25 -11.86 -6.66 8.85
N LEU A 26 -11.59 -6.79 10.15
CA LEU A 26 -10.35 -6.32 10.75
C LEU A 26 -9.25 -7.38 10.60
N GLU A 27 -8.06 -6.95 10.21
CA GLU A 27 -6.92 -7.84 10.08
C GLU A 27 -6.41 -8.29 11.47
N ALA A 28 -6.42 -9.60 11.72
CA ALA A 28 -6.02 -10.18 13.00
C ALA A 28 -4.55 -9.89 13.34
N SER A 29 -3.70 -9.78 12.31
CA SER A 29 -2.27 -9.46 12.46
C SER A 29 -2.00 -7.95 12.56
N TRP A 30 -3.03 -7.11 12.70
CA TRP A 30 -2.90 -5.65 12.70
C TRP A 30 -1.84 -5.11 13.67
N PRO A 31 -1.72 -5.56 14.94
CA PRO A 31 -0.70 -5.04 15.85
C PRO A 31 0.74 -5.21 15.32
N HIS A 32 0.98 -6.26 14.52
CA HIS A 32 2.27 -6.44 13.85
C HIS A 32 2.37 -5.56 12.59
N LEU A 33 1.35 -5.60 11.73
CA LEU A 33 1.34 -4.85 10.47
C LEU A 33 1.43 -3.34 10.68
N GLN A 34 0.77 -2.81 11.70
CA GLN A 34 0.84 -1.40 12.09
C GLN A 34 2.30 -0.98 12.30
N ILE A 35 3.08 -1.75 13.06
CA ILE A 35 4.49 -1.43 13.33
C ILE A 35 5.30 -1.47 12.02
N VAL A 36 5.01 -2.43 11.13
CA VAL A 36 5.69 -2.54 9.84
C VAL A 36 5.38 -1.32 8.94
N TYR A 37 4.12 -0.90 8.87
CA TYR A 37 3.70 0.29 8.12
C TYR A 37 4.27 1.57 8.71
N GLU A 38 4.22 1.75 10.03
CA GLU A 38 4.80 2.90 10.72
C GLU A 38 6.30 2.99 10.48
N PHE A 39 7.03 1.87 10.62
CA PHE A 39 8.45 1.81 10.33
C PHE A 39 8.75 2.21 8.88
N PHE A 40 8.02 1.64 7.92
CA PHE A 40 8.24 1.93 6.51
C PHE A 40 7.94 3.38 6.16
N LEU A 41 6.86 3.94 6.72
CA LEU A 41 6.53 5.34 6.53
C LEU A 41 7.62 6.26 7.10
N ARG A 42 8.10 5.98 8.32
CA ARG A 42 9.20 6.75 8.93
C ARG A 42 10.49 6.64 8.14
N PHE A 43 10.78 5.47 7.59
CA PHE A 43 11.92 5.27 6.68
C PHE A 43 11.80 6.14 5.42
N LEU A 44 10.62 6.19 4.79
CA LEU A 44 10.37 7.04 3.62
C LEU A 44 10.43 8.54 3.96
N GLU A 45 10.01 8.94 5.15
CA GLU A 45 9.97 10.33 5.61
C GLU A 45 11.31 10.86 6.13
N SER A 46 12.27 9.96 6.41
CA SER A 46 13.60 10.34 6.87
C SER A 46 14.26 11.36 5.94
N ALA A 47 14.88 12.38 6.52
CA ALA A 47 15.67 13.38 5.79
C ALA A 47 16.90 12.75 5.11
N GLU A 48 17.40 11.64 5.65
CA GLU A 48 18.53 10.89 5.11
C GLU A 48 18.14 9.89 4.02
N PHE A 49 16.84 9.78 3.69
CA PHE A 49 16.36 8.87 2.67
C PHE A 49 16.90 9.26 1.29
N GLN A 50 17.56 8.32 0.61
CA GLN A 50 18.12 8.51 -0.72
C GLN A 50 17.31 7.75 -1.79
N PRO A 51 16.47 8.44 -2.60
CA PRO A 51 15.67 7.79 -3.64
C PRO A 51 16.52 7.07 -4.70
N SER A 52 17.74 7.55 -4.95
CA SER A 52 18.68 6.97 -5.91
C SER A 52 19.13 5.56 -5.56
N VAL A 53 19.21 5.23 -4.27
CA VAL A 53 19.53 3.89 -3.77
C VAL A 53 18.25 3.06 -3.70
N ALA A 54 17.19 3.62 -3.14
CA ALA A 54 15.92 2.93 -2.93
C ALA A 54 15.21 2.53 -4.24
N LYS A 55 15.42 3.24 -5.36
CA LYS A 55 14.81 2.91 -6.67
C LYS A 55 15.15 1.52 -7.20
N LYS A 56 16.20 0.87 -6.68
CA LYS A 56 16.56 -0.51 -7.03
C LYS A 56 15.63 -1.55 -6.39
N HIS A 57 14.90 -1.15 -5.35
CA HIS A 57 14.00 -1.99 -4.57
C HIS A 57 12.54 -1.53 -4.68
N ILE A 58 12.32 -0.21 -4.79
CA ILE A 58 11.01 0.38 -5.08
C ILE A 58 10.90 0.56 -6.60
N ASP A 59 10.47 -0.50 -7.28
CA ASP A 59 10.27 -0.55 -8.72
C ASP A 59 8.79 -0.70 -9.09
N GLN A 60 8.51 -0.96 -10.37
CA GLN A 60 7.13 -1.15 -10.85
C GLN A 60 6.44 -2.36 -10.20
N LYS A 61 7.20 -3.43 -9.91
CA LYS A 61 6.66 -4.63 -9.26
C LYS A 61 6.26 -4.30 -7.83
N PHE A 62 7.12 -3.61 -7.08
CA PHE A 62 6.79 -3.14 -5.73
C PHE A 62 5.52 -2.29 -5.72
N VAL A 63 5.39 -1.35 -6.67
CA VAL A 63 4.19 -0.49 -6.78
C VAL A 63 2.94 -1.30 -7.09
N LEU A 64 3.03 -2.30 -7.97
CA LEU A 64 1.89 -3.17 -8.29
C LEU A 64 1.40 -3.91 -7.04
N GLN A 65 2.31 -4.58 -6.32
CA GLN A 65 1.97 -5.30 -5.10
C GLN A 65 1.44 -4.38 -3.99
N LEU A 66 1.91 -3.13 -3.93
CA LEU A 66 1.36 -2.13 -3.01
C LEU A 66 -0.06 -1.71 -3.39
N LEU A 67 -0.37 -1.60 -4.68
CA LEU A 67 -1.70 -1.23 -5.18
C LEU A 67 -2.73 -2.35 -4.95
N GLU A 68 -2.33 -3.62 -5.09
CA GLU A 68 -3.20 -4.78 -4.81
C GLU A 68 -3.69 -4.81 -3.35
N LEU A 69 -2.94 -4.24 -2.41
CA LEU A 69 -3.35 -4.18 -1.00
C LEU A 69 -4.44 -3.15 -0.72
N PHE A 70 -4.77 -2.25 -1.66
CA PHE A 70 -5.87 -1.29 -1.46
C PHE A 70 -7.25 -1.96 -1.40
N ASP A 71 -7.36 -3.21 -1.84
CA ASP A 71 -8.56 -4.04 -1.69
C ASP A 71 -8.74 -4.56 -0.24
N SER A 72 -7.86 -4.20 0.70
CA SER A 72 -8.01 -4.55 2.11
C SER A 72 -9.30 -3.94 2.69
N GLU A 73 -10.13 -4.78 3.32
CA GLU A 73 -11.35 -4.35 4.03
C GLU A 73 -11.04 -3.54 5.30
N ASP A 74 -9.82 -3.64 5.85
CA ASP A 74 -9.41 -2.88 7.03
C ASP A 74 -9.13 -1.40 6.68
N PRO A 75 -9.95 -0.45 7.15
CA PRO A 75 -9.77 0.97 6.82
C PRO A 75 -8.43 1.51 7.31
N ARG A 76 -7.88 0.95 8.39
CA ARG A 76 -6.59 1.39 8.96
C ARG A 76 -5.45 1.04 8.01
N GLU A 77 -5.50 -0.14 7.39
CA GLU A 77 -4.51 -0.55 6.39
C GLU A 77 -4.56 0.36 5.16
N ARG A 78 -5.77 0.66 4.66
CA ARG A 78 -5.98 1.57 3.52
C ARG A 78 -5.40 2.97 3.76
N ASP A 79 -5.54 3.51 4.98
CA ASP A 79 -4.98 4.83 5.32
C ASP A 79 -3.45 4.85 5.30
N PHE A 80 -2.80 3.79 5.78
CA PHE A 80 -1.35 3.65 5.67
C PHE A 80 -0.91 3.51 4.21
N LEU A 81 -1.56 2.63 3.45
CA LEU A 81 -1.27 2.42 2.02
C LEU A 81 -1.40 3.72 1.22
N LYS A 82 -2.46 4.50 1.45
CA LYS A 82 -2.66 5.83 0.85
C LYS A 82 -1.49 6.75 1.12
N THR A 83 -1.05 6.82 2.37
CA THR A 83 0.06 7.69 2.78
C THR A 83 1.38 7.23 2.16
N VAL A 84 1.67 5.93 2.22
CA VAL A 84 2.88 5.31 1.64
C VAL A 84 2.94 5.56 0.12
N LEU A 85 1.85 5.29 -0.60
CA LEU A 85 1.76 5.53 -2.04
C LEU A 85 1.99 7.01 -2.38
N HIS A 86 1.42 7.93 -1.58
CA HIS A 86 1.63 9.36 -1.76
C HIS A 86 3.12 9.75 -1.60
N ARG A 87 3.80 9.23 -0.58
CA ARG A 87 5.25 9.46 -0.39
C ARG A 87 6.07 8.91 -1.54
N ILE A 88 5.76 7.71 -2.03
CA ILE A 88 6.44 7.09 -3.18
C ILE A 88 6.21 7.93 -4.44
N TYR A 89 4.97 8.35 -4.72
CA TYR A 89 4.64 9.19 -5.86
C TYR A 89 5.39 10.54 -5.84
N GLY A 90 5.55 11.13 -4.66
CA GLY A 90 6.32 12.35 -4.45
C GLY A 90 7.81 12.18 -4.77
N LYS A 91 8.43 11.12 -4.24
CA LYS A 91 9.89 10.90 -4.29
C LYS A 91 10.38 10.24 -5.59
N PHE A 92 9.56 9.43 -6.25
CA PHE A 92 9.96 8.64 -7.42
C PHE A 92 9.27 9.15 -8.70
N LEU A 93 9.87 10.16 -9.35
CA LEU A 93 9.33 10.75 -10.58
C LEU A 93 9.11 9.71 -11.70
N GLY A 94 10.03 8.74 -11.83
CA GLY A 94 9.96 7.69 -12.85
C GLY A 94 8.80 6.69 -12.68
N LEU A 95 8.23 6.58 -11.47
CA LEU A 95 7.10 5.68 -11.21
C LEU A 95 5.75 6.35 -11.40
N ARG A 96 5.69 7.69 -11.52
CA ARG A 96 4.42 8.44 -11.57
C ARG A 96 3.52 8.02 -12.72
N ALA A 97 4.08 7.82 -13.91
CA ALA A 97 3.31 7.40 -15.08
C ALA A 97 2.72 5.99 -14.90
N TYR A 98 3.50 5.09 -14.30
CA TYR A 98 3.07 3.73 -13.99
C TYR A 98 1.94 3.72 -12.94
N ILE A 99 2.11 4.45 -11.83
CA ILE A 99 1.10 4.59 -10.77
C ILE A 99 -0.22 5.10 -11.36
N ARG A 100 -0.20 6.20 -12.13
CA ARG A 100 -1.44 6.75 -12.73
C ARG A 100 -2.12 5.77 -13.68
N LYS A 101 -1.34 5.05 -14.49
CA LYS A 101 -1.89 4.05 -15.42
C LYS A 101 -2.62 2.93 -14.67
N HIS A 102 -2.01 2.41 -13.60
CA HIS A 102 -2.63 1.33 -12.82
C HIS A 102 -3.84 1.80 -12.02
N ILE A 103 -3.76 2.97 -11.41
CA ILE A 103 -4.92 3.58 -10.72
C ILE A 103 -6.10 3.73 -11.69
N ASN A 104 -5.86 4.23 -12.91
CA ASN A 104 -6.91 4.34 -13.91
C ASN A 104 -7.50 2.98 -14.31
N HIS A 105 -6.70 1.91 -14.32
CA HIS A 105 -7.19 0.56 -14.62
C HIS A 105 -8.03 -0.02 -13.48
N ILE A 106 -7.73 0.33 -12.22
CA ILE A 106 -8.52 -0.11 -11.06
C ILE A 106 -9.88 0.61 -11.01
N PHE A 107 -9.94 1.87 -11.46
CA PHE A 107 -11.17 2.68 -11.47
C PHE A 107 -12.01 2.60 -12.76
N LEU A 108 -11.58 1.83 -13.77
CA LEU A 108 -12.29 1.61 -15.05
C LEU A 108 -12.92 0.23 -15.07
#